data_AF-A0A845XU18-F1
#
_entry.id   AF-A0A845XU18-F1
#
_cell.length_a   1.000
_cell.length_b   1.000
_cell.length_c   1.000
_cell.angle_alpha   90.00
_cell.angle_beta   90.00
_cell.angle_gamma   90.00
#
_symmetry.space_group_name_H-M   'P 1'
#
loop_
_entity.id
_entity.type
_entity.pdbx_description
1 polymer ?
#
loop_
_entity_poly.entity_id
_entity_poly.type
_entity_poly.pdbx_seq_one_letter_code
_entity_poly.pdbx_strand_id
1 'polypeptide(L)'
;MPAITINWGAILGIGLESQLKGIEKFQNQGRGIDPILPQKAVEALELLLGTNAIGVGIVPINWSQFIEKLPGGVSPPFFDDLTVSQTEKSVKEYQLLEKIKTASMTEKENLLVAHLQSEIAQVLRIKNYQIDIQQPLNTMGVDSLMALELRNRVKSQLEVTLPVTKFIAGLTIADISQELNQQLAQSDIKEEIEANNFKDINWIEV
;
A
#
# COMPACT_ATOMS: atom_id res chain seq x y z
N MET A 1 8.78 -5.08 37.51
CA MET A 1 7.65 -4.14 37.47
C MET A 1 7.45 -3.74 36.02
N PRO A 2 6.22 -3.80 35.46
CA PRO A 2 5.98 -3.27 34.12
C PRO A 2 6.12 -1.74 34.17
N ALA A 3 6.90 -1.19 33.24
CA ALA A 3 7.03 0.26 33.05
C ALA A 3 6.63 0.57 31.61
N ILE A 4 5.75 1.55 31.41
CA ILE A 4 5.30 2.00 30.10
C ILE A 4 6.15 3.20 29.70
N THR A 5 6.81 3.12 28.55
CA THR A 5 7.49 4.29 27.96
C THR A 5 6.53 5.01 27.02
N ILE A 6 6.34 6.32 27.20
CA ILE A 6 5.48 7.12 26.32
C ILE A 6 6.30 8.19 25.63
N ASN A 7 6.32 8.14 24.29
CA ASN A 7 6.95 9.12 23.43
C ASN A 7 5.88 10.11 22.95
N TRP A 8 5.93 11.34 23.44
CA TRP A 8 4.96 12.38 23.10
C TRP A 8 5.41 13.19 21.88
N GLY A 9 4.47 13.43 20.96
CA GLY A 9 4.58 14.50 19.97
C GLY A 9 4.53 15.89 20.62
N ALA A 10 4.61 16.93 19.80
CA ALA A 10 4.57 18.30 20.30
C ALA A 10 3.23 18.58 21.01
N ILE A 11 3.27 19.00 22.27
CA ILE A 11 2.08 19.41 23.03
C ILE A 11 1.90 20.92 22.88
N LEU A 12 0.69 21.35 22.54
CA LEU A 12 0.38 22.75 22.29
C LEU A 12 0.62 23.61 23.54
N GLY A 13 1.31 24.74 23.39
CA GLY A 13 1.59 25.69 24.46
C GLY A 13 2.68 25.24 25.44
N ILE A 14 3.35 24.10 25.21
CA ILE A 14 4.42 23.56 26.05
C ILE A 14 5.60 23.12 25.17
N GLY A 15 6.85 23.39 25.58
CA GLY A 15 8.04 22.90 24.87
C GLY A 15 8.29 23.60 23.52
N LEU A 16 8.70 22.84 22.50
CA LEU A 16 9.23 23.35 21.21
C LEU A 16 8.21 24.21 20.42
N GLU A 17 6.90 24.02 20.63
CA GLU A 17 5.85 24.83 19.98
C GLU A 17 5.69 26.22 20.62
N SER A 18 6.08 26.43 21.88
CA SER A 18 6.05 27.78 22.47
C SER A 18 6.94 28.80 21.73
N GLN A 19 7.90 28.31 20.93
CA GLN A 19 8.75 29.11 20.05
C GLN A 19 8.12 29.35 18.65
N LEU A 20 7.22 28.48 18.22
CA LEU A 20 6.48 28.56 16.96
C LEU A 20 5.14 29.21 17.27
N LYS A 21 5.02 30.53 17.04
CA LYS A 21 3.83 31.36 17.34
C LYS A 21 2.48 30.74 16.87
N GLY A 22 1.90 29.83 17.64
CA GLY A 22 0.54 29.30 17.51
C GLY A 22 0.35 28.11 16.56
N ILE A 23 -0.79 27.46 16.75
CA ILE A 23 -1.30 26.29 16.00
C ILE A 23 -1.17 26.48 14.48
N GLU A 24 -1.51 27.65 13.94
CA GLU A 24 -1.52 27.91 12.49
C GLU A 24 -0.13 27.79 11.86
N LYS A 25 0.94 28.20 12.55
CA LYS A 25 2.30 28.06 12.03
C LYS A 25 2.77 26.61 12.09
N PHE A 26 2.44 25.90 13.17
CA PHE A 26 2.77 24.48 13.28
C PHE A 26 2.01 23.65 12.24
N GLN A 27 0.74 23.94 11.98
CA GLN A 27 -0.05 23.26 10.93
C GLN A 27 0.50 23.52 9.52
N ASN A 28 0.87 24.77 9.23
CA ASN A 28 1.45 25.13 7.94
C ASN A 28 2.84 24.52 7.72
N GLN A 29 3.62 24.32 8.78
CA GLN A 29 4.98 23.75 8.70
C GLN A 29 5.03 22.24 8.98
N GLY A 30 4.04 21.70 9.67
CA GLY A 30 4.04 20.38 10.31
C GLY A 30 3.85 19.21 9.35
N ARG A 31 3.70 19.48 8.05
CA ARG A 31 3.61 18.46 6.99
C ARG A 31 2.63 17.31 7.34
N GLY A 32 1.47 17.63 7.92
CA GLY A 32 0.46 16.64 8.33
C GLY A 32 0.62 16.09 9.75
N ILE A 33 1.54 16.62 10.56
CA ILE A 33 1.65 16.35 12.00
C ILE A 33 1.08 17.56 12.75
N ASP A 34 0.05 17.32 13.55
CA ASP A 34 -0.61 18.35 14.36
C ASP A 34 -0.10 18.32 15.81
N PRO A 35 -0.14 19.46 16.53
CA PRO A 35 0.20 19.48 17.94
C PRO A 35 -0.91 18.81 18.78
N ILE A 36 -0.52 18.17 19.88
CA ILE A 36 -1.41 17.55 20.85
C ILE A 36 -2.00 18.62 21.76
N LEU A 37 -3.33 18.69 21.87
CA LEU A 37 -3.97 19.53 22.89
C LEU A 37 -3.71 18.94 24.29
N PRO A 38 -3.41 19.76 25.32
CA PRO A 38 -3.14 19.27 26.68
C PRO A 38 -4.21 18.32 27.22
N GLN A 39 -5.49 18.59 26.94
CA GLN A 39 -6.61 17.73 27.34
C GLN A 39 -6.50 16.34 26.68
N LYS A 40 -6.15 16.29 25.40
CA LYS A 40 -5.96 15.04 24.65
C LYS A 40 -4.75 14.24 25.12
N ALA A 41 -3.71 14.91 25.63
CA ALA A 41 -2.57 14.22 26.24
C ALA A 41 -3.00 13.47 27.52
N VAL A 42 -3.81 14.09 28.37
CA VAL A 42 -4.33 13.46 29.58
C VAL A 42 -5.26 12.28 29.25
N GLU A 43 -6.19 12.46 28.31
CA GLU A 43 -7.06 11.38 27.83
C GLU A 43 -6.26 10.17 27.32
N ALA A 44 -5.21 10.42 26.54
CA ALA A 44 -4.36 9.36 26.02
C ALA A 44 -3.55 8.65 27.13
N LEU A 45 -3.11 9.37 28.15
CA LEU A 45 -2.45 8.79 29.32
C LEU A 45 -3.41 7.86 30.08
N GLU A 46 -4.65 8.29 30.33
CA GLU A 46 -5.66 7.48 31.03
C GLU A 46 -5.95 6.17 30.28
N LEU A 47 -6.06 6.23 28.95
CA LEU A 47 -6.25 5.04 28.12
C LEU A 47 -5.07 4.08 28.24
N LEU A 48 -3.84 4.58 28.24
CA LEU A 48 -2.64 3.75 28.29
C LEU A 48 -2.42 3.05 29.63
N LEU A 49 -2.86 3.67 30.73
CA LEU A 49 -2.80 3.05 32.06
C LEU A 49 -3.63 1.77 32.17
N GLY A 50 -4.63 1.59 31.30
CA GLY A 50 -5.43 0.36 31.20
C GLY A 50 -4.83 -0.73 30.31
N THR A 51 -3.64 -0.51 29.72
CA THR A 51 -3.03 -1.42 28.74
C THR A 51 -1.75 -2.06 29.28
N ASN A 52 -1.33 -3.17 28.66
CA ASN A 52 -0.04 -3.82 28.95
C ASN A 52 1.04 -3.42 27.92
N ALA A 53 0.95 -2.21 27.36
CA ALA A 53 1.89 -1.74 26.34
C ALA A 53 3.26 -1.42 26.96
N ILE A 54 4.34 -1.82 26.28
CA ILE A 54 5.72 -1.60 26.77
C ILE A 54 6.25 -0.22 26.33
N GLY A 55 5.84 0.25 25.15
CA GLY A 55 6.21 1.55 24.60
C GLY A 55 5.17 2.06 23.61
N VAL A 56 4.76 3.32 23.75
CA VAL A 56 3.75 3.95 22.87
C VAL A 56 4.20 5.33 22.42
N GLY A 57 4.01 5.62 21.13
CA GLY A 57 4.13 6.97 20.58
C GLY A 57 2.75 7.61 20.41
N ILE A 58 2.57 8.85 20.88
CA ILE A 58 1.33 9.60 20.70
C ILE A 58 1.64 10.81 19.85
N VAL A 59 1.14 10.81 18.61
CA VAL A 59 1.28 11.90 17.65
C VAL A 59 -0.01 12.02 16.84
N PRO A 60 -0.67 13.19 16.81
CA PRO A 60 -1.80 13.44 15.93
C PRO A 60 -1.28 13.61 14.49
N ILE A 61 -1.74 12.75 13.58
CA ILE A 61 -1.30 12.74 12.19
C ILE A 61 -2.52 12.82 11.27
N ASN A 62 -2.52 13.82 10.38
CA ASN A 62 -3.38 13.86 9.21
C ASN A 62 -2.73 13.05 8.09
N TRP A 63 -3.10 11.77 7.98
CA TRP A 63 -2.48 10.83 7.04
C TRP A 63 -2.55 11.28 5.59
N SER A 64 -3.65 11.92 5.18
CA SER A 64 -3.80 12.44 3.81
C SER A 64 -2.76 13.52 3.50
N GLN A 65 -2.60 14.50 4.38
CA GLN A 65 -1.62 15.58 4.18
C GLN A 65 -0.18 15.11 4.37
N PHE A 66 0.04 14.15 5.28
CA PHE A 66 1.36 13.60 5.56
C PHE A 66 1.92 12.86 4.35
N ILE A 67 1.09 12.05 3.68
CA ILE A 67 1.50 11.26 2.52
C ILE A 67 1.66 12.11 1.26
N GLU A 68 0.77 13.08 1.03
CA GLU A 68 0.87 14.00 -0.10
C GLU A 68 2.22 14.75 -0.11
N LYS A 69 2.77 15.02 1.08
CA LYS A 69 4.04 15.73 1.26
C LYS A 69 5.26 14.81 1.39
N LEU A 70 5.09 13.49 1.32
CA LEU A 70 6.21 12.55 1.27
C LEU A 70 6.92 12.64 -0.09
N PRO A 71 8.26 12.56 -0.14
CA PRO A 71 9.01 12.61 -1.40
C PRO A 71 8.62 11.46 -2.34
N GLY A 72 7.79 11.75 -3.34
CA GLY A 72 7.29 10.77 -4.31
C GLY A 72 5.77 10.52 -4.26
N GLY A 73 5.03 11.07 -3.29
CA GLY A 73 3.55 10.97 -3.24
C GLY A 73 3.00 9.55 -3.05
N VAL A 74 3.84 8.60 -2.63
CA VAL A 74 3.48 7.20 -2.41
C VAL A 74 3.53 6.92 -0.91
N SER A 75 2.45 6.32 -0.39
CA SER A 75 2.38 5.80 0.97
C SER A 75 3.30 4.58 1.12
N PRO A 76 4.26 4.57 2.07
CA PRO A 76 4.97 3.35 2.39
C PRO A 76 4.00 2.23 2.81
N PRO A 77 4.29 0.94 2.53
CA PRO A 77 3.36 -0.18 2.79
C PRO A 77 2.91 -0.31 4.25
N PHE A 78 3.70 0.25 5.17
CA PHE A 78 3.35 0.32 6.59
C PHE A 78 2.12 1.21 6.88
N PHE A 79 1.78 2.14 6.01
CA PHE A 79 0.69 3.10 6.19
C PHE A 79 -0.56 2.77 5.35
N ASP A 80 -0.58 1.64 4.63
CA ASP A 80 -1.71 1.27 3.76
C ASP A 80 -3.02 1.14 4.55
N ASP A 81 -2.96 0.53 5.75
CA ASP A 81 -4.09 0.41 6.68
C ASP A 81 -4.53 1.75 7.32
N LEU A 82 -3.70 2.79 7.21
CA LEU A 82 -3.91 4.10 7.83
C LEU A 82 -4.50 5.13 6.85
N THR A 83 -4.58 4.78 5.56
CA THR A 83 -5.13 5.67 4.52
C THR A 83 -6.61 5.37 4.26
N VAL A 84 -7.49 6.29 4.69
CA VAL A 84 -8.95 6.21 4.49
C VAL A 84 -9.35 6.51 3.02
N SER A 85 -8.40 6.75 2.11
CA SER A 85 -8.66 6.92 0.66
C SER A 85 -8.75 5.59 -0.11
N GLN A 86 -9.37 4.57 0.49
CA GLN A 86 -9.57 3.27 -0.15
C GLN A 86 -10.69 3.28 -1.19
N THR A 87 -11.68 4.20 -1.13
CA THR A 87 -12.88 4.10 -1.97
C THR A 87 -12.63 4.39 -3.47
N GLU A 88 -11.84 5.40 -3.83
CA GLU A 88 -11.57 5.67 -5.25
C GLU A 88 -10.50 4.77 -5.86
N LYS A 89 -9.53 4.35 -5.03
CA LYS A 89 -8.43 3.49 -5.46
C LYS A 89 -8.91 2.05 -5.67
N SER A 90 -9.66 1.50 -4.71
CA SER A 90 -10.26 0.16 -4.84
C SER A 90 -11.18 0.05 -6.05
N VAL A 91 -12.01 1.06 -6.34
CA VAL A 91 -12.90 1.04 -7.53
C VAL A 91 -12.10 0.95 -8.84
N LYS A 92 -10.97 1.66 -8.97
CA LYS A 92 -10.10 1.55 -10.15
C LYS A 92 -9.38 0.21 -10.22
N GLU A 93 -8.96 -0.32 -9.09
CA GLU A 93 -8.27 -1.62 -8.97
C GLU A 93 -9.22 -2.77 -9.36
N TYR A 94 -10.45 -2.78 -8.83
CA TYR A 94 -11.50 -3.72 -9.23
C TYR A 94 -11.84 -3.61 -10.72
N GLN A 95 -11.93 -2.40 -11.28
CA GLN A 95 -12.17 -2.21 -12.71
C GLN A 95 -11.03 -2.73 -13.60
N LEU A 96 -9.78 -2.68 -13.13
CA LEU A 96 -8.63 -3.21 -13.85
C LEU A 96 -8.65 -4.74 -13.84
N LEU A 97 -8.86 -5.35 -12.67
CA LEU A 97 -8.95 -6.80 -12.51
C LEU A 97 -10.07 -7.38 -13.37
N GLU A 98 -11.27 -6.80 -13.33
CA GLU A 98 -12.42 -7.23 -14.16
C GLU A 98 -12.12 -7.14 -15.66
N LYS A 99 -11.47 -6.05 -16.11
CA LYS A 99 -11.04 -5.92 -17.51
C LYS A 99 -10.04 -7.00 -17.91
N ILE A 100 -9.09 -7.33 -17.03
CA ILE A 100 -8.12 -8.40 -17.29
C ILE A 100 -8.80 -9.77 -17.27
N LYS A 101 -9.77 -10.02 -16.39
CA LYS A 101 -10.50 -11.30 -16.35
C LYS A 101 -11.35 -11.52 -17.61
N THR A 102 -12.02 -10.47 -18.10
CA THR A 102 -12.95 -10.54 -19.24
C THR A 102 -12.32 -10.36 -20.62
N ALA A 103 -11.08 -9.86 -20.71
CA ALA A 103 -10.37 -9.65 -21.97
C ALA A 103 -9.99 -10.96 -22.69
N SER A 104 -9.80 -10.90 -24.01
CA SER A 104 -9.26 -12.03 -24.78
C SER A 104 -7.79 -12.29 -24.44
N MET A 105 -7.28 -13.49 -24.74
CA MET A 105 -5.92 -13.92 -24.37
C MET A 105 -4.83 -12.90 -24.76
N THR A 106 -4.91 -12.36 -25.97
CA THR A 106 -3.96 -11.35 -26.49
C THR A 106 -4.16 -9.98 -25.83
N GLU A 107 -5.39 -9.60 -25.50
CA GLU A 107 -5.68 -8.35 -24.81
C GLU A 107 -5.25 -8.40 -23.34
N LYS A 108 -5.40 -9.54 -22.66
CA LYS A 108 -4.94 -9.76 -21.28
C LYS A 108 -3.44 -9.48 -21.15
N GLU A 109 -2.65 -10.08 -22.04
CA GLU A 109 -1.19 -9.90 -22.03
C GLU A 109 -0.80 -8.45 -22.26
N ASN A 110 -1.45 -7.76 -23.21
CA ASN A 110 -1.21 -6.34 -23.46
C ASN A 110 -1.60 -5.45 -22.26
N LEU A 111 -2.71 -5.75 -21.59
CA LEU A 111 -3.15 -5.01 -20.40
C LEU A 111 -2.19 -5.21 -19.23
N LEU A 112 -1.73 -6.44 -19.00
CA LEU A 112 -0.75 -6.76 -17.96
C LEU A 112 0.60 -6.10 -18.23
N VAL A 113 1.10 -6.15 -19.46
CA VAL A 113 2.35 -5.46 -19.84
C VAL A 113 2.23 -3.96 -19.66
N ALA A 114 1.15 -3.33 -20.15
CA ALA A 114 0.93 -1.89 -20.01
C ALA A 114 0.83 -1.48 -18.52
N HIS A 115 0.17 -2.31 -17.72
CA HIS A 115 0.04 -2.10 -16.28
C HIS A 115 1.39 -2.17 -15.57
N LEU A 116 2.13 -3.26 -15.76
CA LEU A 116 3.47 -3.44 -15.18
C LEU A 116 4.44 -2.33 -15.61
N GLN A 117 4.40 -1.94 -16.89
CA GLN A 117 5.20 -0.83 -17.40
C GLN A 117 4.91 0.48 -16.67
N SER A 118 3.62 0.76 -16.40
CA SER A 118 3.21 1.93 -15.64
C SER A 118 3.68 1.87 -14.18
N GLU A 119 3.53 0.74 -13.50
CA GLU A 119 3.98 0.58 -12.11
C GLU A 119 5.50 0.71 -11.98
N ILE A 120 6.26 0.11 -12.90
CA ILE A 120 7.72 0.19 -12.92
C ILE A 120 8.18 1.63 -13.22
N ALA A 121 7.54 2.32 -14.16
CA ALA A 121 7.84 3.73 -14.45
C ALA A 121 7.60 4.63 -13.23
N GLN A 122 6.54 4.38 -12.45
CA GLN A 122 6.25 5.12 -11.22
C GLN A 122 7.32 4.89 -10.15
N VAL A 123 7.70 3.63 -9.93
CA VAL A 123 8.72 3.26 -8.92
C VAL A 123 10.09 3.83 -9.30
N LEU A 124 10.46 3.76 -10.59
CA LEU A 124 11.70 4.35 -11.12
C LEU A 124 11.64 5.88 -11.31
N ARG A 125 10.46 6.50 -11.13
CA ARG A 125 10.21 7.95 -11.31
C ARG A 125 10.57 8.47 -12.70
N ILE A 126 10.32 7.65 -13.72
CA ILE A 126 10.54 7.97 -15.13
C ILE A 126 9.24 7.86 -15.93
N LYS A 127 9.28 8.20 -17.21
CA LYS A 127 8.08 8.12 -18.07
C LYS A 127 7.93 6.71 -18.65
N ASN A 128 6.69 6.26 -18.82
CA ASN A 128 6.40 4.91 -19.35
C ASN A 128 7.12 4.60 -20.68
N TYR A 129 7.25 5.58 -21.58
CA TYR A 129 7.93 5.39 -22.86
C TYR A 129 9.44 5.16 -22.74
N GLN A 130 10.02 5.38 -21.56
CA GLN A 130 11.44 5.12 -21.27
C GLN A 130 11.67 3.69 -20.76
N ILE A 131 10.60 2.93 -20.53
CA ILE A 131 10.66 1.54 -20.08
C ILE A 131 10.64 0.61 -21.30
N ASP A 132 11.74 -0.11 -21.51
CA ASP A 132 11.78 -1.23 -22.45
C ASP A 132 11.23 -2.50 -21.80
N ILE A 133 10.15 -3.04 -22.35
CA ILE A 133 9.48 -4.24 -21.83
C ILE A 133 10.33 -5.52 -21.96
N GLN A 134 11.34 -5.53 -22.84
CA GLN A 134 12.26 -6.65 -23.06
C GLN A 134 13.54 -6.53 -22.23
N GLN A 135 13.76 -5.39 -21.57
CA GLN A 135 14.92 -5.21 -20.73
C GLN A 135 14.69 -5.88 -19.35
N PRO A 136 15.68 -6.61 -18.82
CA PRO A 136 15.60 -7.17 -17.47
C PRO A 136 15.45 -6.09 -16.38
N LEU A 137 14.52 -6.28 -15.45
CA LEU A 137 14.22 -5.30 -14.39
C LEU A 137 15.46 -4.94 -13.54
N ASN A 138 16.31 -5.91 -13.24
CA ASN A 138 17.53 -5.69 -12.44
C ASN A 138 18.57 -4.80 -13.16
N THR A 139 18.48 -4.65 -14.47
CA THR A 139 19.35 -3.74 -15.24
C THR A 139 18.79 -2.32 -15.34
N MET A 140 17.53 -2.11 -14.95
CA MET A 140 16.88 -0.79 -14.94
C MET A 140 17.11 0.01 -13.65
N GLY A 141 17.91 -0.52 -12.73
CA GLY A 141 18.14 0.11 -11.41
C GLY A 141 17.09 -0.23 -10.36
N VAL A 142 16.29 -1.29 -10.57
CA VAL A 142 15.36 -1.80 -9.55
C VAL A 142 16.17 -2.46 -8.43
N ASP A 143 16.05 -1.93 -7.21
CA ASP A 143 16.63 -2.51 -5.99
C ASP A 143 15.62 -3.36 -5.19
N SER A 144 16.06 -3.93 -4.07
CA SER A 144 15.21 -4.79 -3.22
C SER A 144 14.01 -4.06 -2.60
N LEU A 145 14.12 -2.76 -2.31
CA LEU A 145 13.01 -1.97 -1.75
C LEU A 145 11.98 -1.68 -2.84
N MET A 146 12.44 -1.29 -4.03
CA MET A 146 11.62 -1.09 -5.22
C MET A 146 10.91 -2.38 -5.65
N ALA A 147 11.62 -3.51 -5.62
CA ALA A 147 11.03 -4.82 -5.92
C ALA A 147 9.93 -5.21 -4.92
N LEU A 148 10.11 -4.89 -3.63
CA LEU A 148 9.09 -5.10 -2.62
C LEU A 148 7.87 -4.19 -2.84
N GLU A 149 8.11 -2.93 -3.20
CA GLU A 149 7.05 -1.98 -3.55
C GLU A 149 6.25 -2.46 -4.76
N LEU A 150 6.92 -2.89 -5.84
CA LEU A 150 6.30 -3.46 -7.04
C LEU A 150 5.45 -4.69 -6.71
N ARG A 151 5.98 -5.61 -5.90
CA ARG A 151 5.22 -6.78 -5.44
C ARG A 151 3.93 -6.37 -4.74
N ASN A 152 4.00 -5.39 -3.84
CA ASN A 152 2.83 -4.98 -3.06
C ASN A 152 1.76 -4.31 -3.94
N ARG A 153 2.18 -3.47 -4.90
CA ARG A 153 1.30 -2.85 -5.90
C ARG A 153 0.59 -3.93 -6.74
N VAL A 154 1.34 -4.87 -7.30
CA VAL A 154 0.80 -6.01 -8.07
C VAL A 154 -0.19 -6.82 -7.24
N LYS A 155 0.14 -7.13 -5.99
CA LYS A 155 -0.76 -7.87 -5.09
C LYS A 155 -2.07 -7.12 -4.83
N SER A 156 -2.00 -5.81 -4.59
CA SER A 156 -3.18 -4.99 -4.31
C SER A 156 -4.10 -4.87 -5.52
N GLN A 157 -3.53 -4.82 -6.73
CA GLN A 157 -4.28 -4.50 -7.95
C GLN A 157 -4.78 -5.74 -8.69
N LEU A 158 -4.06 -6.87 -8.57
CA LEU A 158 -4.35 -8.11 -9.29
C LEU A 158 -4.72 -9.27 -8.38
N GLU A 159 -4.71 -9.08 -7.05
CA GLU A 159 -4.96 -10.12 -6.04
C GLU A 159 -4.01 -11.34 -6.12
N VAL A 160 -2.92 -11.21 -6.89
CA VAL A 160 -1.92 -12.26 -7.12
C VAL A 160 -0.62 -11.93 -6.39
N THR A 161 -0.04 -12.92 -5.72
CA THR A 161 1.21 -12.73 -4.98
C THR A 161 2.39 -13.36 -5.72
N LEU A 162 3.27 -12.52 -6.25
CA LEU A 162 4.58 -12.94 -6.77
C LEU A 162 5.66 -12.88 -5.69
N PRO A 163 6.63 -13.81 -5.68
CA PRO A 163 7.83 -13.69 -4.86
C PRO A 163 8.66 -12.46 -5.25
N VAL A 164 9.17 -11.70 -4.27
CA VAL A 164 10.05 -10.54 -4.52
C VAL A 164 11.25 -10.93 -5.37
N THR A 165 11.75 -12.16 -5.20
CA THR A 165 12.88 -12.72 -5.95
C THR A 165 12.68 -12.66 -7.46
N LYS A 166 11.44 -12.74 -7.95
CA LYS A 166 11.12 -12.66 -9.39
C LYS A 166 11.43 -11.29 -9.99
N PHE A 167 11.18 -10.22 -9.24
CA PHE A 167 11.45 -8.85 -9.68
C PHE A 167 12.95 -8.51 -9.70
N ILE A 168 13.77 -9.23 -8.92
CA ILE A 168 15.23 -9.05 -8.85
C ILE A 168 16.02 -10.12 -9.62
N ALA A 169 15.37 -11.20 -10.08
CA ALA A 169 15.98 -12.33 -10.79
C ALA A 169 16.36 -12.03 -12.25
N GLY A 170 16.21 -10.78 -12.70
CA GLY A 170 16.50 -10.40 -14.09
C GLY A 170 15.42 -10.82 -15.08
N LEU A 171 14.19 -11.00 -14.61
CA LEU A 171 13.04 -11.16 -15.50
C LEU A 171 12.70 -9.86 -16.21
N THR A 172 12.10 -9.98 -17.39
CA THR A 172 11.55 -8.88 -18.17
C THR A 172 10.09 -8.60 -17.76
N ILE A 173 9.53 -7.49 -18.24
CA ILE A 173 8.10 -7.19 -18.04
C ILE A 173 7.23 -8.25 -18.73
N ALA A 174 7.67 -8.75 -19.89
CA ALA A 174 6.99 -9.81 -20.60
C ALA A 174 6.95 -11.11 -19.80
N ASP A 175 8.07 -11.53 -19.19
CA ASP A 175 8.14 -12.75 -18.38
C ASP A 175 7.19 -12.68 -17.17
N ILE A 176 7.19 -11.53 -16.48
CA ILE A 176 6.32 -11.30 -15.32
C ILE A 176 4.84 -11.29 -15.74
N SER A 177 4.52 -10.67 -16.87
CA SER A 177 3.16 -10.67 -17.44
C SER A 177 2.66 -12.10 -17.71
N GLN A 178 3.50 -12.93 -18.33
CA GLN A 178 3.17 -14.33 -18.61
C GLN A 178 2.92 -15.13 -17.33
N GLU A 179 3.73 -14.93 -16.29
CA GLU A 179 3.55 -15.61 -15.00
C GLU A 179 2.28 -15.16 -14.27
N LEU A 180 1.97 -13.85 -14.28
CA LEU A 180 0.72 -13.32 -13.72
C LEU A 180 -0.50 -13.90 -14.41
N ASN A 181 -0.45 -14.00 -15.73
CA ASN A 181 -1.51 -14.56 -16.54
C ASN A 181 -1.78 -16.03 -16.20
N GLN A 182 -0.71 -16.82 -15.97
CA GLN A 182 -0.84 -18.21 -15.51
C GLN A 182 -1.45 -18.30 -14.12
N GLN A 183 -1.09 -17.41 -13.19
CA GLN A 183 -1.65 -17.42 -11.83
C GLN A 183 -3.11 -16.97 -11.80
N LEU A 184 -3.48 -15.97 -12.59
CA LEU A 184 -4.88 -15.53 -12.72
C LEU A 184 -5.77 -16.66 -13.26
N ALA A 185 -5.30 -17.38 -14.28
CA ALA A 185 -6.02 -18.53 -14.83
C ALA A 185 -6.20 -19.66 -13.80
N GLN A 186 -5.21 -19.89 -12.93
CA GLN A 186 -5.30 -20.89 -11.86
C GLN A 186 -6.25 -20.47 -10.73
N SER A 187 -6.28 -19.18 -10.39
CA SER A 187 -7.24 -18.63 -9.41
C SER A 187 -8.67 -18.74 -9.90
N ASP A 188 -8.95 -18.42 -11.17
CA ASP A 188 -10.29 -18.55 -11.77
C ASP A 188 -10.78 -20.01 -11.74
N ILE A 189 -9.91 -20.97 -12.09
CA ILE A 189 -10.24 -22.41 -12.04
C ILE A 189 -10.53 -22.85 -10.60
N LYS A 190 -9.78 -22.34 -9.62
CA LYS A 190 -9.98 -22.69 -8.21
C LYS A 190 -11.30 -22.13 -7.66
N GLU A 191 -11.63 -20.88 -7.99
CA GLU A 191 -12.91 -20.25 -7.65
C GLU A 191 -14.10 -21.02 -8.28
N GLU A 192 -13.97 -21.48 -9.52
CA GLU A 192 -15.01 -22.24 -10.21
C GLU A 192 -15.22 -23.65 -9.59
N ILE A 193 -14.14 -24.31 -9.19
CA ILE A 193 -14.20 -25.60 -8.46
C ILE A 193 -14.82 -25.43 -7.07
N GLU A 194 -14.45 -24.39 -6.33
CA GLU A 194 -15.01 -24.10 -5.00
C GLU A 194 -16.50 -23.71 -5.08
N ALA A 195 -16.90 -22.91 -6.09
CA ALA A 195 -18.29 -22.53 -6.33
C ALA A 195 -19.16 -23.72 -6.75
N ASN A 196 -18.63 -24.65 -7.54
CA ASN A 196 -19.34 -25.87 -7.93
C ASN A 196 -19.44 -26.89 -6.77
N ASN A 197 -18.37 -27.05 -5.98
CA ASN A 197 -18.43 -27.90 -4.77
C ASN A 197 -19.45 -27.37 -3.75
N PHE A 198 -19.62 -26.06 -3.63
CA PHE A 198 -20.63 -25.50 -2.72
C PHE A 198 -22.07 -25.74 -3.19
N LYS A 199 -22.32 -25.80 -4.52
CA LYS A 199 -23.64 -26.15 -5.08
C LYS A 199 -24.01 -27.61 -4.88
N ASP A 200 -23.03 -28.52 -4.86
CA ASP A 200 -23.27 -29.96 -4.70
C ASP A 200 -23.52 -30.42 -3.25
N ILE A 201 -23.27 -29.57 -2.25
CA ILE A 201 -23.42 -29.93 -0.81
C ILE A 201 -24.82 -29.56 -0.25
N ASN A 202 -25.70 -28.93 -1.03
CA ASN A 202 -26.96 -28.36 -0.53
C ASN A 202 -28.15 -29.36 -0.59
N TRP A 203 -28.01 -30.55 0.03
CA TRP A 203 -29.09 -31.57 0.12
C TRP A 203 -29.43 -32.03 1.55
N ILE A 204 -29.28 -31.20 2.58
CA ILE A 204 -29.84 -31.52 3.90
C ILE A 204 -30.77 -30.39 4.35
N GLU A 205 -32.07 -30.58 4.09
CA GLU A 205 -33.14 -29.92 4.85
C GLU A 205 -33.09 -30.40 6.30
N VAL A 206 -33.16 -29.45 7.24
CA VAL A 206 -33.60 -29.68 8.63
C VAL A 206 -34.83 -28.82 8.87
#